data_AF-A0A961GS82-F1
#
_entry.id   AF-A0A961GS82-F1
#
_cell.length_a   1.000
_cell.length_b   1.000
_cell.length_c   1.000
_cell.angle_alpha   90.00
_cell.angle_beta   90.00
_cell.angle_gamma   90.00
#
_symmetry.space_group_name_H-M   'P 1'
#
loop_
_entity.id
_entity.type
_entity.pdbx_description
1 polymer ?
#
loop_
_entity_poly.entity_id
_entity_poly.type
_entity_poly.pdbx_seq_one_letter_code
_entity_poly.pdbx_strand_id
1 'polypeptide(L)'
;LSMSGEIKLAGRWLPFTAEQILRAGVGFVWAPVVGGRLIRFVGADALGPGGARIEFRLYGRIPIVRGTGPDIARSAHGRLAAETVAWLPTALTPQAGARWTAVDQHRATVTLRGPGDPTDIQITVGGDGALRSMSLQRWKDSAKPPAFAPFGGTVDSGFVTGEGIRVAGSGAAGWDWDTPRAGDGSFFRYEISSAELGHGA
;
A
#
# COMPACT_ATOMS: atom_id res chain seq x y z
N LEU A 1 -6.41 4.61 -10.01
CA LEU A 1 -4.96 4.78 -10.05
C LEU A 1 -4.40 3.80 -11.06
N SER A 2 -3.66 4.28 -12.05
CA SER A 2 -2.84 3.45 -12.94
C SER A 2 -1.39 3.56 -12.48
N MET A 3 -0.70 2.43 -12.41
CA MET A 3 0.69 2.39 -11.94
C MET A 3 1.51 1.31 -12.65
N SER A 4 2.81 1.51 -12.65
CA SER A 4 3.79 0.51 -13.06
C SER A 4 4.92 0.41 -12.06
N GLY A 5 5.73 -0.63 -12.14
CA GLY A 5 6.92 -0.73 -11.30
C GLY A 5 7.48 -2.13 -11.26
N GLU A 6 8.09 -2.49 -10.14
CA GLU A 6 8.68 -3.81 -9.92
C GLU A 6 8.16 -4.41 -8.62
N ILE A 7 7.90 -5.72 -8.63
CA ILE A 7 7.56 -6.48 -7.44
C ILE A 7 8.51 -7.67 -7.29
N LYS A 8 9.02 -7.89 -6.07
CA LYS A 8 9.95 -8.99 -5.78
C LYS A 8 9.14 -10.25 -5.44
N LEU A 9 9.24 -11.25 -6.30
CA LEU A 9 8.64 -12.57 -6.11
C LEU A 9 9.74 -13.63 -6.10
N ALA A 10 9.76 -14.49 -5.07
CA ALA A 10 10.79 -15.53 -4.88
C ALA A 10 12.23 -14.99 -5.05
N GLY A 11 12.50 -13.79 -4.51
CA GLY A 11 13.80 -13.14 -4.57
C GLY A 11 14.14 -12.43 -5.89
N ARG A 12 13.27 -12.47 -6.90
CA ARG A 12 13.49 -11.81 -8.20
C ARG A 12 12.54 -10.64 -8.40
N TRP A 13 13.07 -9.50 -8.83
CA TRP A 13 12.27 -8.37 -9.27
C TRP A 13 11.64 -8.67 -10.64
N LEU A 14 10.33 -8.45 -10.74
CA LEU A 14 9.57 -8.60 -11.96
C LEU A 14 8.81 -7.30 -12.23
N PRO A 15 8.80 -6.81 -13.48
CA PRO A 15 8.03 -5.62 -13.82
C PRO A 15 6.54 -5.89 -13.68
N PHE A 16 5.75 -4.87 -13.39
CA PHE A 16 4.30 -4.95 -13.45
C PHE A 16 3.67 -3.67 -13.99
N THR A 17 2.43 -3.80 -14.45
CA THR A 17 1.47 -2.72 -14.62
C THR A 17 0.24 -3.07 -13.80
N ALA A 18 -0.46 -2.09 -13.23
CA ALA A 18 -1.62 -2.34 -12.40
C ALA A 18 -2.63 -1.21 -12.46
N GLU A 19 -3.89 -1.61 -12.36
CA GLU A 19 -5.01 -0.73 -12.06
C GLU A 19 -5.43 -0.92 -10.60
N GLN A 20 -5.71 0.19 -9.93
CA GLN A 20 -6.16 0.17 -8.55
C GLN A 20 -7.32 1.12 -8.30
N ILE A 21 -8.34 0.58 -7.62
CA ILE A 21 -9.39 1.35 -6.95
C ILE A 21 -9.12 1.28 -5.44
N LEU A 22 -9.17 2.42 -4.77
CA LEU A 22 -8.88 2.56 -3.35
C LEU A 22 -9.95 3.44 -2.69
N ARG A 23 -10.51 2.99 -1.57
CA ARG A 23 -11.44 3.77 -0.75
C ARG A 23 -11.02 3.67 0.71
N ALA A 24 -10.57 4.81 1.26
CA ALA A 24 -10.18 4.92 2.66
C ALA A 24 -11.27 4.34 3.60
N GLY A 25 -10.83 3.59 4.60
CA GLY A 25 -11.70 2.95 5.59
C GLY A 25 -12.55 1.78 5.08
N VAL A 26 -12.56 1.48 3.77
CA VAL A 26 -13.43 0.45 3.19
C VAL A 26 -12.67 -0.66 2.50
N GLY A 27 -11.69 -0.34 1.66
CA GLY A 27 -10.98 -1.37 0.93
C GLY A 27 -10.32 -0.89 -0.35
N PHE A 28 -9.82 -1.86 -1.10
CA PHE A 28 -9.17 -1.65 -2.39
C PHE A 28 -9.35 -2.87 -3.28
N VAL A 29 -9.17 -2.66 -4.58
CA VAL A 29 -8.94 -3.72 -5.56
C VAL A 29 -7.69 -3.31 -6.34
N TRP A 30 -6.64 -4.12 -6.23
CA TRP A 30 -5.40 -3.96 -6.98
C TRP A 30 -5.28 -5.10 -7.98
N ALA A 31 -5.33 -4.79 -9.27
CA ALA A 31 -5.33 -5.74 -10.36
C ALA A 31 -4.08 -5.59 -11.23
N PRO A 32 -2.98 -6.29 -10.91
CA PRO A 32 -1.74 -6.20 -11.67
C PRO A 32 -1.66 -7.24 -12.79
N VAL A 33 -0.83 -6.92 -13.76
CA VAL A 33 -0.18 -7.85 -14.68
C VAL A 33 1.32 -7.82 -14.38
N VAL A 34 1.83 -8.92 -13.83
CA VAL A 34 3.24 -9.05 -13.40
C VAL A 34 4.00 -9.92 -14.41
N GLY A 35 5.22 -9.50 -14.75
CA GLY A 35 6.12 -10.19 -15.67
C GLY A 35 6.09 -9.63 -17.09
N GLY A 36 6.53 -10.44 -18.05
CA GLY A 36 6.74 -10.04 -19.43
C GLY A 36 6.14 -11.02 -20.43
N ARG A 37 6.80 -11.17 -21.60
CA ARG A 37 6.34 -12.06 -22.67
C ARG A 37 6.43 -13.56 -22.29
N LEU A 38 7.50 -13.93 -21.59
CA LEU A 38 7.81 -15.34 -21.28
C LEU A 38 7.16 -15.89 -20.01
N ILE A 39 6.82 -15.03 -19.05
CA ILE A 39 6.11 -15.39 -17.82
C ILE A 39 5.20 -14.22 -17.49
N ARG A 40 3.91 -14.49 -17.29
CA ARG A 40 2.90 -13.48 -16.95
C ARG A 40 1.99 -13.99 -15.85
N PHE A 41 1.91 -13.27 -14.74
CA PHE A 41 0.92 -13.50 -13.68
C PHE A 41 -0.15 -12.43 -13.77
N VAL A 42 -1.42 -12.86 -13.73
CA VAL A 42 -2.59 -11.99 -13.77
C VAL A 42 -3.47 -12.36 -12.58
N GLY A 43 -4.02 -11.35 -11.92
CA GLY A 43 -4.80 -11.59 -10.72
C GLY A 43 -5.30 -10.31 -10.08
N ALA A 44 -5.78 -10.46 -8.85
CA ALA A 44 -6.14 -9.33 -8.01
C ALA A 44 -5.83 -9.63 -6.54
N ASP A 45 -5.45 -8.57 -5.83
CA ASP A 45 -5.51 -8.50 -4.38
C ASP A 45 -6.60 -7.50 -4.00
N ALA A 46 -7.54 -7.93 -3.17
CA ALA A 46 -8.71 -7.15 -2.85
C ALA A 46 -9.05 -7.24 -1.37
N LEU A 47 -9.51 -6.12 -0.84
CA LEU A 47 -10.11 -5.97 0.48
C LEU A 47 -11.45 -5.24 0.33
N GLY A 48 -12.47 -5.72 1.01
CA GLY A 48 -13.75 -5.03 1.13
C GLY A 48 -14.55 -5.49 2.34
N PRO A 49 -15.84 -5.10 2.45
CA PRO A 49 -16.68 -5.47 3.59
C PRO A 49 -16.81 -6.98 3.84
N GLY A 50 -16.65 -7.80 2.79
CA GLY A 50 -16.66 -9.27 2.89
C GLY A 50 -15.32 -9.90 3.28
N GLY A 51 -14.30 -9.11 3.60
CA GLY A 51 -12.94 -9.56 3.91
C GLY A 51 -11.97 -9.37 2.75
N ALA A 52 -10.83 -10.08 2.82
CA ALA A 52 -9.76 -9.98 1.84
C ALA A 52 -9.56 -11.27 1.05
N ARG A 53 -9.16 -11.11 -0.21
CA ARG A 53 -8.86 -12.18 -1.15
C ARG A 53 -7.69 -11.79 -2.04
N ILE A 54 -6.74 -12.72 -2.15
CA ILE A 54 -5.64 -12.65 -3.10
C ILE A 54 -5.74 -13.84 -4.06
N GLU A 55 -5.67 -13.58 -5.35
CA GLU A 55 -5.64 -14.64 -6.37
C GLU A 55 -4.76 -14.23 -7.54
N PHE A 56 -3.74 -15.04 -7.84
CA PHE A 56 -2.87 -14.87 -9.01
C PHE A 56 -2.78 -16.15 -9.82
N ARG A 57 -2.87 -16.00 -11.14
CA ARG A 57 -2.82 -17.08 -12.12
C ARG A 57 -1.72 -16.86 -13.15
N LEU A 58 -0.99 -17.91 -13.49
CA LEU A 58 -0.07 -17.91 -14.62
C LEU A 58 -0.88 -17.88 -15.93
N TYR A 59 -0.58 -16.89 -16.77
CA TYR A 59 -1.30 -16.57 -18.01
C TYR A 59 -2.83 -16.45 -17.85
N GLY A 60 -3.31 -16.10 -16.64
CA GLY A 60 -4.74 -16.02 -16.33
C GLY A 60 -5.45 -17.37 -16.22
N ARG A 61 -4.74 -18.49 -16.37
CA ARG A 61 -5.35 -19.83 -16.47
C ARG A 61 -5.04 -20.69 -15.25
N ILE A 62 -3.75 -20.85 -14.93
CA ILE A 62 -3.27 -21.80 -13.91
C ILE A 62 -3.12 -21.06 -12.57
N PRO A 63 -3.87 -21.41 -11.51
CA PRO A 63 -3.74 -20.75 -10.21
C PRO A 63 -2.38 -21.03 -9.57
N ILE A 64 -1.72 -19.97 -9.10
CA ILE A 64 -0.39 -20.01 -8.45
C ILE A 64 -0.47 -19.52 -7.01
N VAL A 65 -1.24 -18.46 -6.76
CA VAL A 65 -1.53 -17.95 -5.42
C VAL A 65 -3.03 -17.87 -5.25
N ARG A 66 -3.52 -18.34 -4.11
CA ARG A 66 -4.91 -18.15 -3.67
C ARG A 66 -4.95 -18.07 -2.16
N GLY A 67 -5.51 -17.00 -1.63
CA GLY A 67 -5.59 -16.77 -0.19
C GLY A 67 -6.86 -16.02 0.19
N THR A 68 -7.46 -16.43 1.29
CA THR A 68 -8.62 -15.80 1.93
C THR A 68 -8.53 -16.03 3.44
N GLY A 69 -9.22 -15.24 4.23
CA GLY A 69 -9.39 -15.48 5.67
C GLY A 69 -8.79 -14.38 6.56
N PRO A 70 -8.82 -14.59 7.89
CA PRO A 70 -8.55 -13.53 8.85
C PRO A 70 -7.13 -12.94 8.76
N ASP A 71 -6.11 -13.75 8.49
CA ASP A 71 -4.73 -13.27 8.40
C ASP A 71 -4.49 -12.42 7.15
N ILE A 72 -5.06 -12.84 6.02
CA ILE A 72 -5.04 -12.06 4.78
C ILE A 72 -5.77 -10.72 5.00
N ALA A 73 -6.94 -10.75 5.67
CA ALA A 73 -7.69 -9.54 5.99
C ALA A 73 -6.90 -8.58 6.90
N ARG A 74 -6.29 -9.09 7.98
CA ARG A 74 -5.45 -8.29 8.88
C ARG A 74 -4.27 -7.65 8.15
N SER A 75 -3.58 -8.40 7.29
CA SER A 75 -2.47 -7.84 6.50
C SER A 75 -2.94 -6.79 5.51
N ALA A 76 -4.10 -7.01 4.87
CA ALA A 76 -4.71 -6.08 3.94
C ALA A 76 -5.22 -4.79 4.62
N HIS A 77 -5.66 -4.84 5.88
CA HIS A 77 -6.04 -3.64 6.63
C HIS A 77 -4.86 -2.69 6.82
N GLY A 78 -3.69 -3.21 7.22
CA GLY A 78 -2.47 -2.39 7.33
C GLY A 78 -2.03 -1.84 5.96
N ARG A 79 -2.18 -2.62 4.88
CA ARG A 79 -1.94 -2.15 3.52
C ARG A 79 -2.88 -1.00 3.15
N LEU A 80 -4.18 -1.13 3.38
CA LEU A 80 -5.18 -0.09 3.13
C LEU A 80 -4.82 1.21 3.87
N ALA A 81 -4.38 1.11 5.12
CA ALA A 81 -4.00 2.26 5.93
C ALA A 81 -2.75 2.98 5.34
N ALA A 82 -1.71 2.23 4.98
CA ALA A 82 -0.52 2.77 4.32
C ALA A 82 -0.84 3.42 2.96
N GLU A 83 -1.64 2.76 2.12
CA GLU A 83 -2.04 3.29 0.81
C GLU A 83 -2.96 4.51 0.92
N THR A 84 -3.78 4.59 1.97
CA THR A 84 -4.58 5.79 2.27
C THR A 84 -3.67 6.98 2.53
N VAL A 85 -2.61 6.80 3.32
CA VAL A 85 -1.59 7.85 3.56
C VAL A 85 -0.87 8.24 2.27
N ALA A 86 -0.52 7.27 1.44
CA ALA A 86 0.22 7.52 0.20
C ALA A 86 -0.61 8.25 -0.87
N TRP A 87 -1.87 7.85 -1.04
CA TRP A 87 -2.63 8.16 -2.26
C TRP A 87 -3.98 8.84 -2.02
N LEU A 88 -4.44 8.99 -0.77
CA LEU A 88 -5.70 9.66 -0.43
C LEU A 88 -5.52 10.74 0.65
N PRO A 89 -4.77 11.83 0.38
CA PRO A 89 -4.50 12.87 1.39
C PRO A 89 -5.77 13.53 1.95
N THR A 90 -6.86 13.57 1.18
CA THR A 90 -8.17 14.09 1.62
C THR A 90 -8.78 13.25 2.76
N ALA A 91 -8.46 11.95 2.82
CA ALA A 91 -8.88 11.05 3.89
C ALA A 91 -8.06 11.23 5.18
N LEU A 92 -6.99 12.03 5.16
CA LEU A 92 -6.15 12.29 6.33
C LEU A 92 -6.60 13.52 7.12
N THR A 93 -7.75 14.10 6.80
CA THR A 93 -8.30 15.24 7.54
C THR A 93 -9.00 14.78 8.83
N PRO A 94 -9.02 15.61 9.90
CA PRO A 94 -9.82 15.31 11.10
C PRO A 94 -11.31 15.09 10.80
N GLN A 95 -11.85 15.78 9.80
CA GLN A 95 -13.24 15.65 9.35
C GLN A 95 -13.51 14.28 8.71
N ALA A 96 -12.51 13.72 8.01
CA ALA A 96 -12.55 12.33 7.52
C ALA A 96 -12.30 11.29 8.62
N GLY A 97 -12.05 11.72 9.86
CA GLY A 97 -11.88 10.86 11.02
C GLY A 97 -10.43 10.49 11.36
N ALA A 98 -9.45 11.06 10.64
CA ALA A 98 -8.04 10.89 10.97
C ALA A 98 -7.69 11.60 12.28
N ARG A 99 -6.93 10.93 13.15
CA ARG A 99 -6.40 11.55 14.37
C ARG A 99 -4.90 11.72 14.24
N TRP A 100 -4.41 12.87 14.68
CA TRP A 100 -3.00 13.23 14.53
C TRP A 100 -2.37 13.48 15.87
N THR A 101 -1.18 12.92 16.04
CA THR A 101 -0.29 13.19 17.18
C THR A 101 1.03 13.68 16.60
N ALA A 102 1.42 14.92 16.92
CA ALA A 102 2.70 15.46 16.50
C ALA A 102 3.85 14.70 17.20
N VAL A 103 4.90 14.39 16.46
CA VAL A 103 6.17 13.87 17.01
C VAL A 103 7.20 15.00 17.03
N ASP A 104 7.34 15.72 15.91
CA ASP A 104 8.14 16.94 15.76
C ASP A 104 7.73 17.71 14.49
N GLN A 105 8.55 18.67 14.04
CA GLN A 105 8.28 19.52 12.89
C GLN A 105 8.07 18.76 11.58
N HIS A 106 8.69 17.60 11.41
CA HIS A 106 8.63 16.82 10.16
C HIS A 106 7.98 15.46 10.33
N ARG A 107 7.65 15.06 11.56
CA ARG A 107 7.08 13.74 11.85
C ARG A 107 5.80 13.83 12.66
N ALA A 108 4.86 12.97 12.31
CA ALA A 108 3.61 12.80 13.05
C ALA A 108 3.13 11.35 12.96
N THR A 109 2.33 10.95 13.93
CA THR A 109 1.54 9.72 13.85
C THR A 109 0.13 10.08 13.42
N VAL A 110 -0.34 9.45 12.35
CA VAL A 110 -1.74 9.49 11.92
C VAL A 110 -2.42 8.16 12.25
N THR A 111 -3.49 8.22 13.03
CA THR A 111 -4.34 7.06 13.32
C THR A 111 -5.51 7.08 12.36
N LEU A 112 -5.63 6.02 11.55
CA LEU A 112 -6.72 5.84 10.59
C LEU A 112 -7.67 4.74 11.05
N ARG A 113 -8.97 4.97 10.85
CA ARG A 113 -9.99 3.93 11.02
C ARG A 113 -10.07 3.07 9.77
N GLY A 114 -10.29 1.78 9.95
CA GLY A 114 -10.45 0.82 8.86
C GLY A 114 -11.54 -0.20 9.16
N PRO A 115 -11.69 -1.23 8.30
CA PRO A 115 -12.60 -2.34 8.54
C PRO A 115 -12.22 -3.21 9.76
N GLY A 116 -11.00 -3.08 10.26
CA GLY A 116 -10.53 -3.69 11.51
C GLY A 116 -10.09 -2.66 12.55
N ASP A 117 -9.14 -3.05 13.39
CA ASP A 117 -8.61 -2.16 14.42
C ASP A 117 -7.99 -0.88 13.82
N PRO A 118 -8.10 0.27 14.52
CA PRO A 118 -7.40 1.49 14.12
C PRO A 118 -5.92 1.22 13.91
N THR A 119 -5.37 1.78 12.84
CA THR A 119 -3.96 1.62 12.48
C THR A 119 -3.24 2.93 12.68
N ASP A 120 -2.12 2.89 13.39
CA ASP A 120 -1.20 4.02 13.53
C ASP A 120 -0.14 3.96 12.44
N ILE A 121 0.04 5.07 11.74
CA ILE A 121 1.08 5.25 10.73
C ILE A 121 1.95 6.43 11.15
N GLN A 122 3.24 6.19 11.35
CA GLN A 122 4.20 7.27 11.49
C GLN A 122 4.58 7.76 10.10
N ILE A 123 4.51 9.06 9.88
CA ILE A 123 4.88 9.68 8.61
C ILE A 123 6.01 10.68 8.81
N THR A 124 6.79 10.87 7.74
CA THR A 124 7.74 11.98 7.62
C THR A 124 7.35 12.84 6.42
N VAL A 125 7.29 14.15 6.61
CA VAL A 125 7.01 15.14 5.57
C VAL A 125 8.20 16.08 5.36
N GLY A 126 8.43 16.48 4.11
CA GLY A 126 9.43 17.49 3.76
C GLY A 126 9.00 18.89 4.14
N GLY A 127 9.91 19.86 4.05
CA GLY A 127 9.60 21.29 4.27
C GLY A 127 8.57 21.86 3.29
N ASP A 128 8.36 21.19 2.16
CA ASP A 128 7.33 21.49 1.16
C ASP A 128 5.98 20.77 1.43
N GLY A 129 5.85 20.09 2.57
CA GLY A 129 4.67 19.32 2.95
C GLY A 129 4.51 17.99 2.21
N ALA A 130 5.44 17.61 1.32
CA ALA A 130 5.36 16.33 0.63
C ALA A 130 5.67 15.16 1.56
N LEU A 131 4.89 14.07 1.46
CA LEU A 131 5.22 12.81 2.12
C LEU A 131 6.59 12.31 1.64
N ARG A 132 7.45 11.91 2.57
CA ARG A 132 8.80 11.36 2.30
C ARG A 132 8.91 9.91 2.70
N SER A 133 8.27 9.53 3.80
CA SER A 133 8.19 8.15 4.23
C SER A 133 7.00 7.90 5.12
N MET A 134 6.64 6.63 5.26
CA MET A 134 5.64 6.15 6.20
C MET A 134 6.04 4.80 6.77
N SER A 135 5.63 4.51 8.00
CA SER A 135 5.83 3.22 8.64
C SER A 135 4.69 2.86 9.60
N LEU A 136 4.50 1.57 9.80
CA LEU A 136 3.49 0.99 10.69
C LEU A 136 3.88 -0.43 11.10
N GLN A 137 3.17 -0.96 12.10
CA GLN A 137 3.18 -2.39 12.39
C GLN A 137 2.12 -3.08 11.53
N ARG A 138 2.56 -3.89 10.55
CA ARG A 138 1.66 -4.60 9.64
C ARG A 138 1.67 -6.10 9.93
N TRP A 139 0.49 -6.72 9.90
CA TRP A 139 0.35 -8.16 10.11
C TRP A 139 1.09 -8.94 9.01
N LYS A 140 2.02 -9.79 9.42
CA LYS A 140 2.85 -10.65 8.58
C LYS A 140 2.43 -12.10 8.79
N ASP A 141 1.54 -12.57 7.93
CA ASP A 141 1.00 -13.94 7.91
C ASP A 141 2.08 -15.00 7.67
N SER A 142 3.15 -14.64 6.96
CA SER A 142 4.28 -15.52 6.70
C SER A 142 5.23 -15.70 7.90
N ALA A 143 5.06 -14.93 8.98
CA ALA A 143 5.85 -15.09 10.21
C ALA A 143 5.45 -16.38 10.94
N LYS A 144 6.37 -16.93 11.74
CA LYS A 144 6.14 -18.17 12.52
C LYS A 144 6.43 -17.91 14.00
N PRO A 145 5.40 -17.72 14.86
CA PRO A 145 3.97 -17.59 14.53
C PRO A 145 3.65 -16.27 13.78
N PRO A 146 2.47 -16.15 13.14
CA PRO A 146 2.01 -14.89 12.55
C PRO A 146 2.01 -13.75 13.58
N ALA A 147 2.52 -12.59 13.20
CA ALA A 147 2.70 -11.46 14.10
C ALA A 147 2.69 -10.14 13.34
N PHE A 148 2.50 -9.05 14.08
CA PHE A 148 2.79 -7.72 13.56
C PHE A 148 4.31 -7.54 13.41
N ALA A 149 4.72 -6.94 12.30
CA ALA A 149 6.11 -6.65 11.98
C ALA A 149 6.26 -5.24 11.40
N PRO A 150 7.44 -4.61 11.56
CA PRO A 150 7.73 -3.32 10.95
C PRO A 150 7.55 -3.38 9.43
N PHE A 151 6.79 -2.44 8.91
CA PHE A 151 6.56 -2.22 7.49
C PHE A 151 6.63 -0.72 7.21
N GLY A 152 7.12 -0.36 6.04
CA GLY A 152 7.17 1.04 5.64
C GLY A 152 7.55 1.22 4.20
N GLY A 153 7.68 2.49 3.80
CA GLY A 153 8.06 2.85 2.47
C GLY A 153 8.60 4.27 2.35
N THR A 154 9.35 4.50 1.29
CA THR A 154 9.84 5.82 0.87
C THR A 154 8.97 6.37 -0.25
N VAL A 155 8.95 7.69 -0.35
CA VAL A 155 8.37 8.43 -1.47
C VAL A 155 9.48 9.22 -2.12
N ASP A 156 9.82 8.83 -3.34
CA ASP A 156 10.93 9.41 -4.09
C ASP A 156 10.47 10.62 -4.91
N SER A 157 9.23 10.60 -5.40
CA SER A 157 8.62 11.71 -6.13
C SER A 157 7.12 11.84 -5.81
N GLY A 158 6.58 13.04 -6.05
CA GLY A 158 5.14 13.30 -5.96
C GLY A 158 4.48 13.26 -7.33
N PHE A 159 3.23 12.82 -7.38
CA PHE A 159 2.35 12.92 -8.56
C PHE A 159 1.23 13.91 -8.25
N VAL A 160 0.89 14.78 -9.19
CA VAL A 160 -0.22 15.73 -9.03
C VAL A 160 -1.38 15.25 -9.88
N THR A 161 -2.52 14.97 -9.25
CA THR A 161 -3.74 14.53 -9.93
C THR A 161 -4.31 15.63 -10.82
N GLY A 162 -5.27 15.30 -11.70
CA GLY A 162 -5.97 16.29 -12.50
C GLY A 162 -6.66 17.39 -11.66
N GLU A 163 -7.05 17.05 -10.43
CA GLU A 163 -7.66 17.96 -9.45
C GLU A 163 -6.63 18.77 -8.64
N GLY A 164 -5.34 18.68 -8.96
CA GLY A 164 -4.28 19.44 -8.31
C GLY A 164 -3.83 18.86 -6.95
N ILE A 165 -4.23 17.64 -6.61
CA ILE A 165 -3.86 16.99 -5.36
C ILE A 165 -2.52 16.27 -5.50
N ARG A 166 -1.57 16.58 -4.62
CA ARG A 166 -0.28 15.88 -4.57
C ARG A 166 -0.41 14.56 -3.80
N VAL A 167 -0.02 13.46 -4.44
CA VAL A 167 0.08 12.12 -3.85
C VAL A 167 1.49 11.56 -3.99
N ALA A 168 1.79 10.44 -3.32
CA ALA A 168 3.04 9.72 -3.52
C ALA A 168 3.10 9.16 -4.96
N GLY A 169 3.96 9.75 -5.78
CA GLY A 169 4.06 9.49 -7.22
C GLY A 169 4.98 8.33 -7.56
N SER A 170 6.10 8.19 -6.86
CA SER A 170 6.94 7.00 -6.95
C SER A 170 7.58 6.68 -5.61
N GLY A 171 7.97 5.44 -5.42
CA GLY A 171 8.63 5.03 -4.19
C GLY A 171 8.80 3.52 -4.07
N ALA A 172 9.21 3.10 -2.87
CA ALA A 172 9.40 1.71 -2.52
C ALA A 172 8.73 1.37 -1.19
N ALA A 173 8.31 0.11 -1.02
CA ALA A 173 7.76 -0.40 0.22
C ALA A 173 8.33 -1.78 0.56
N GLY A 174 8.36 -2.10 1.85
CA GLY A 174 8.99 -3.31 2.33
C GLY A 174 8.74 -3.63 3.80
N TRP A 175 9.15 -4.84 4.16
CA TRP A 175 9.21 -5.32 5.55
C TRP A 175 10.48 -4.85 6.24
N ASP A 176 10.53 -5.08 7.56
CA ASP A 176 11.72 -4.89 8.39
C ASP A 176 12.18 -3.42 8.42
N TRP A 177 11.22 -2.50 8.25
CA TRP A 177 11.44 -1.05 8.26
C TRP A 177 12.17 -0.60 9.54
N ASP A 178 13.15 0.29 9.38
CA ASP A 178 13.99 0.83 10.46
C ASP A 178 14.70 -0.25 11.29
N THR A 179 14.98 -1.40 10.67
CA THR A 179 15.80 -2.47 11.25
C THR A 179 17.03 -2.72 10.37
N PRO A 180 18.06 -3.43 10.88
CA PRO A 180 19.23 -3.80 10.07
C PRO A 180 18.91 -4.63 8.81
N ARG A 181 17.71 -5.23 8.71
CA ARG A 181 17.27 -6.05 7.58
C ARG A 181 16.45 -5.27 6.53
N ALA A 182 16.23 -3.96 6.72
CA ALA A 182 15.40 -3.14 5.84
C ALA A 182 15.81 -3.21 4.35
N GLY A 183 17.12 -3.30 4.07
CA GLY A 183 17.65 -3.39 2.71
C GLY A 183 17.14 -4.62 1.93
N ASP A 184 16.93 -5.75 2.62
CA ASP A 184 16.43 -6.97 2.01
C ASP A 184 14.89 -7.01 1.97
N GLY A 185 14.26 -6.28 2.90
CA GLY A 185 12.82 -6.26 3.11
C GLY A 185 12.01 -5.55 2.02
N SER A 186 12.64 -4.72 1.18
CA SER A 186 11.97 -4.09 0.05
C SER A 186 11.53 -5.13 -0.99
N PHE A 187 10.24 -5.08 -1.34
CA PHE A 187 9.63 -5.98 -2.31
C PHE A 187 8.69 -5.30 -3.30
N PHE A 188 8.39 -4.01 -3.14
CA PHE A 188 7.49 -3.28 -4.02
C PHE A 188 8.10 -1.94 -4.39
N ARG A 189 8.13 -1.62 -5.68
CA ARG A 189 8.51 -0.32 -6.24
C ARG A 189 7.43 0.10 -7.20
N TYR A 190 7.04 1.35 -7.17
CA TYR A 190 5.95 1.85 -8.00
C TYR A 190 6.23 3.24 -8.54
N GLU A 191 5.53 3.53 -9.63
CA GLU A 191 5.38 4.84 -10.24
C GLU A 191 3.92 4.98 -10.70
N ILE A 192 3.27 6.07 -10.27
CA ILE A 192 1.89 6.41 -10.62
C ILE A 192 1.92 7.13 -11.97
N SER A 193 1.18 6.59 -12.93
CA SER A 193 1.03 7.18 -14.26
C SER A 193 -0.29 7.93 -14.43
N SER A 194 -1.32 7.57 -13.64
CA SER A 194 -2.59 8.28 -13.59
C SER A 194 -3.27 8.11 -12.24
N ALA A 195 -3.94 9.17 -11.78
CA ALA A 195 -4.77 9.13 -10.59
C ALA A 195 -5.94 10.10 -10.75
N GLU A 196 -7.14 9.59 -10.48
CA GLU A 196 -8.39 10.35 -10.45
C GLU A 196 -9.00 10.17 -9.06
N LEU A 197 -9.41 11.28 -8.46
CA LEU A 197 -10.08 11.25 -7.16
C LEU A 197 -11.58 11.28 -7.38
N GLY A 198 -12.25 10.16 -7.03
CA GLY A 198 -13.70 10.09 -7.07
C GLY A 198 -14.30 11.22 -6.23
N HIS A 199 -15.15 12.03 -6.84
CA HIS A 199 -15.90 13.05 -6.12
C HIS A 199 -16.91 12.30 -5.24
N GLY A 200 -16.74 12.37 -3.92
CA GLY A 200 -17.68 11.76 -2.99
C GLY A 200 -19.07 12.34 -3.24
N ALA A 201 -20.03 11.47 -3.57
CA ALA A 201 -21.45 11.75 -3.40
C ALA A 201 -21.85 11.45 -1.95
#